data_AF-A0A1M5MLT3-F1
#
_entry.id   AF-A0A1M5MLT3-F1
#
_cell.length_a   1.000
_cell.length_b   1.000
_cell.length_c   1.000
_cell.angle_alpha   90.00
_cell.angle_beta   90.00
_cell.angle_gamma   90.00
#
_symmetry.space_group_name_H-M   'P 1'
#
loop_
_entity.id
_entity.type
_entity.pdbx_description
1 polymer ?
#
loop_
_entity_poly.entity_id
_entity_poly.type
_entity_poly.pdbx_seq_one_letter_code
_entity_poly.pdbx_strand_id
1 'polypeptide(L)'
;MDIYAVVKAILKEKKRPFTWLVRQMDMTSDGLKLALKNESIKYRDINRVAGFLEVSPYTFFDAGDKPYKTEESSNLTAESKNEYSSLKNSLKNCKEMSAALKEQIKDKEVIIALLKKG
;
A
#
# COMPACT_ATOMS: atom_id res chain seq x y z
N MET A 1 -13.76 -9.30 4.14
CA MET A 1 -12.58 -8.76 4.87
C MET A 1 -13.14 -7.74 5.83
N ASP A 2 -13.16 -7.98 7.15
CA ASP A 2 -13.97 -7.13 8.03
C ASP A 2 -13.29 -5.77 8.31
N ILE A 3 -13.54 -4.78 7.44
CA ILE A 3 -13.04 -3.40 7.58
C ILE A 3 -13.46 -2.82 8.94
N TYR A 4 -14.63 -3.18 9.45
CA TYR A 4 -15.10 -2.72 10.76
C TYR A 4 -14.24 -3.26 11.90
N ALA A 5 -13.80 -4.52 11.82
CA ALA A 5 -12.89 -5.10 12.80
C ALA A 5 -11.51 -4.41 12.79
N VAL A 6 -10.96 -4.11 11.60
CA VAL A 6 -9.70 -3.39 11.46
C VAL A 6 -9.79 -1.98 12.05
N VAL A 7 -10.85 -1.24 11.72
CA VAL A 7 -11.10 0.10 12.28
C VAL A 7 -11.21 0.05 13.80
N LYS A 8 -11.89 -0.96 14.36
CA LYS A 8 -11.98 -1.16 15.81
C LYS A 8 -10.63 -1.46 16.46
N ALA A 9 -9.79 -2.27 15.84
CA ALA A 9 -8.47 -2.58 16.35
C ALA A 9 -7.59 -1.32 16.45
N ILE A 10 -7.56 -0.52 15.38
CA ILE A 10 -6.81 0.75 15.32
C ILE A 10 -7.33 1.75 16.36
N LEU A 11 -8.65 1.88 16.50
CA LEU A 11 -9.26 2.76 17.50
C LEU A 11 -8.90 2.34 18.94
N LYS A 12 -8.90 1.03 19.21
CA LYS A 12 -8.52 0.47 20.53
C LYS A 12 -7.08 0.82 20.88
N GLU A 13 -6.16 0.68 19.94
CA GLU A 13 -4.75 1.03 20.13
C GLU A 13 -4.55 2.52 20.37
N LYS A 14 -5.23 3.37 19.60
CA LYS A 14 -5.19 4.82 19.78
C LYS A 14 -5.99 5.32 20.99
N LYS A 15 -6.58 4.41 21.79
CA LYS A 15 -7.46 4.72 22.93
C LYS A 15 -8.60 5.69 22.57
N ARG A 16 -9.12 5.60 21.34
CA ARG A 16 -10.23 6.42 20.85
C ARG A 16 -11.51 5.60 20.78
N PRO A 17 -12.65 6.13 21.25
CA PRO A 17 -13.93 5.43 21.12
C PRO A 17 -14.44 5.49 19.67
N PHE A 18 -15.27 4.53 19.26
CA PHE A 18 -15.89 4.55 17.93
C PHE A 18 -16.76 5.81 17.71
N THR A 19 -17.40 6.31 18.76
CA THR A 19 -18.18 7.56 18.75
C THR A 19 -17.34 8.78 18.34
N TRP A 20 -16.04 8.77 18.64
CA TRP A 20 -15.12 9.82 18.19
C TRP A 20 -15.00 9.81 16.67
N LEU A 21 -14.81 8.64 16.05
CA LEU A 21 -14.71 8.51 14.59
C LEU A 21 -16.03 8.86 13.91
N VAL A 22 -17.16 8.45 14.49
CA VAL A 22 -18.51 8.81 14.02
C VAL A 22 -18.68 10.33 13.96
N ARG A 23 -18.22 11.06 14.98
CA ARG A 23 -18.24 12.53 15.01
C ARG A 23 -17.34 13.15 13.95
N GLN A 24 -16.16 12.57 13.69
CA GLN A 24 -15.26 13.07 12.64
C GLN A 24 -15.80 12.86 11.22
N MET A 25 -16.49 11.74 11.02
CA MET A 25 -17.05 11.38 9.71
C MET A 25 -18.37 12.08 9.38
N ASP A 26 -18.96 12.79 10.33
CA ASP A 26 -20.29 13.41 10.22
C ASP A 26 -21.36 12.39 9.76
N MET A 27 -21.29 11.18 10.34
CA MET A 27 -22.22 10.08 10.07
C MET A 27 -22.92 9.65 11.35
N THR A 28 -24.03 8.91 11.21
CA THR A 28 -24.64 8.24 12.36
C THR A 28 -23.82 7.01 12.77
N SER A 29 -23.87 6.67 14.06
CA SER A 29 -23.16 5.49 14.60
C SER A 29 -23.54 4.21 13.86
N ASP A 30 -24.84 4.02 13.63
CA ASP A 30 -25.34 2.85 12.91
C ASP A 30 -25.01 2.92 11.43
N GLY A 31 -25.07 4.11 10.81
CA GLY A 31 -24.72 4.31 9.40
C GLY A 31 -23.27 3.95 9.11
N LEU A 32 -22.33 4.45 9.92
CA LEU A 32 -20.90 4.14 9.74
C LEU A 32 -20.62 2.66 10.02
N LYS A 33 -21.20 2.10 11.09
CA LYS A 33 -21.04 0.68 11.43
C LYS A 33 -21.57 -0.23 10.33
N LEU A 34 -22.75 0.08 9.77
CA LEU A 34 -23.36 -0.69 8.69
C LEU A 34 -22.54 -0.57 7.41
N ALA A 35 -22.09 0.64 7.06
CA ALA A 35 -21.27 0.88 5.87
C ALA A 35 -19.94 0.11 5.91
N LEU A 36 -19.27 0.09 7.06
CA LEU A 36 -18.01 -0.64 7.26
C LEU A 36 -18.21 -2.16 7.26
N LYS A 37 -19.27 -2.67 7.90
CA LYS A 37 -19.57 -4.11 7.96
C LYS A 37 -20.03 -4.68 6.62
N ASN A 38 -20.85 -3.93 5.89
CA ASN A 38 -21.37 -4.36 4.60
C ASN A 38 -20.41 -4.03 3.44
N GLU A 39 -19.22 -3.50 3.75
CA GLU A 39 -18.22 -3.09 2.75
C GLU A 39 -18.81 -2.13 1.69
N SER A 40 -19.84 -1.34 2.07
CA SER A 40 -20.57 -0.42 1.19
C SER A 40 -20.11 1.04 1.33
N ILE A 41 -19.12 1.27 2.21
CA ILE A 41 -18.48 2.57 2.38
C ILE A 41 -17.75 3.00 1.10
N LYS A 42 -17.93 4.25 0.69
CA LYS A 42 -17.28 4.78 -0.52
C LYS A 42 -15.79 4.94 -0.29
N TYR A 43 -14.99 4.74 -1.34
CA TYR A 43 -13.53 4.91 -1.28
C TYR A 43 -13.10 6.29 -0.74
N ARG A 44 -13.81 7.36 -1.10
CA ARG A 44 -13.57 8.70 -0.56
C ARG A 44 -13.66 8.74 0.98
N ASP A 45 -14.64 8.04 1.54
CA ASP A 45 -14.87 8.00 2.98
C ASP A 45 -13.86 7.07 3.66
N ILE A 46 -13.40 6.00 2.98
CA ILE A 46 -12.28 5.19 3.44
C ILE A 46 -11.00 6.03 3.57
N ASN A 47 -10.69 6.88 2.59
CA ASN A 47 -9.54 7.78 2.68
C ASN A 47 -9.66 8.79 3.82
N ARG A 48 -10.87 9.26 4.12
CA ARG A 48 -11.11 10.14 5.27
C ARG A 48 -10.92 9.41 6.59
N VAL A 49 -11.47 8.20 6.72
CA VAL A 49 -11.25 7.33 7.88
C VAL A 49 -9.74 7.08 8.07
N ALA A 50 -9.02 6.77 6.99
CA ALA A 50 -7.57 6.60 7.01
C ALA A 50 -6.85 7.85 7.54
N GLY A 51 -7.24 9.04 7.05
CA GLY A 51 -6.70 10.32 7.49
C GLY A 51 -6.95 10.59 8.97
N PHE A 52 -8.17 10.39 9.47
CA PHE A 52 -8.50 10.58 10.90
C PHE A 52 -7.80 9.57 11.81
N LEU A 53 -7.59 8.35 11.30
CA LEU A 53 -6.86 7.31 11.99
C LEU A 53 -5.35 7.41 11.75
N GLU A 54 -4.85 8.37 10.98
CA GLU A 54 -3.44 8.56 10.59
C GLU A 54 -2.77 7.26 10.13
N VAL A 55 -3.48 6.47 9.32
CA VAL A 55 -2.99 5.22 8.72
C VAL A 55 -3.10 5.28 7.20
N SER A 56 -2.37 4.41 6.50
CA SER A 56 -2.53 4.26 5.05
C SER A 56 -3.90 3.62 4.74
N PRO A 57 -4.63 4.08 3.70
CA PRO A 57 -5.85 3.40 3.24
C PRO A 57 -5.61 1.92 2.89
N TYR A 58 -4.38 1.57 2.50
CA TYR A 58 -3.97 0.19 2.21
C TYR A 58 -4.18 -0.76 3.42
N THR A 59 -4.10 -0.25 4.65
CA THR A 59 -4.33 -1.01 5.88
C THR A 59 -5.73 -1.63 5.95
N PHE A 60 -6.71 -1.09 5.23
CA PHE A 60 -8.06 -1.66 5.17
C PHE A 60 -8.22 -2.78 4.13
N PHE A 61 -7.21 -2.99 3.28
CA PHE A 61 -7.25 -3.92 2.14
C PHE A 61 -6.13 -4.96 2.14
N ASP A 62 -5.16 -4.86 3.05
CA ASP A 62 -4.04 -5.79 3.10
C ASP A 62 -4.48 -7.15 3.67
N ALA A 63 -4.48 -8.17 2.80
CA ALA A 63 -4.94 -9.53 3.10
C ALA A 63 -3.86 -10.41 3.77
N GLY A 64 -2.74 -9.83 4.20
CA GLY A 64 -1.64 -10.54 4.83
C GLY A 64 -1.77 -10.61 6.35
N ASP A 65 -1.59 -11.80 6.92
CA ASP A 65 -1.57 -12.19 8.34
C ASP A 65 -0.61 -11.41 9.26
N LYS A 66 -0.69 -10.08 9.31
CA LYS A 66 0.05 -9.29 10.28
C LYS A 66 -0.92 -8.61 11.23
N PRO A 67 -1.05 -9.09 12.49
CA PRO A 67 -1.70 -8.29 13.50
C PRO A 67 -0.94 -6.96 13.57
N TYR A 68 -1.68 -5.86 13.57
CA TYR A 68 -1.16 -4.54 13.87
C TYR A 68 -0.58 -4.59 15.30
N LYS A 69 0.68 -5.00 15.42
CA LYS A 69 1.47 -4.98 16.64
C LYS A 69 2.42 -3.80 16.52
N THR A 70 2.14 -2.83 17.36
CA THR A 70 3.06 -1.82 17.86
C THR A 70 4.25 -2.52 18.49
N GLU A 71 5.44 -2.35 17.94
CA GLU A 71 6.63 -2.28 18.78
C GLU A 71 6.95 -0.81 19.01
N GLU A 72 7.13 -0.49 20.28
CA GLU A 72 7.42 0.83 20.78
C GLU A 72 8.71 1.37 20.16
N SER A 73 8.66 2.67 19.86
CA SER A 73 9.78 3.55 19.58
C SER A 73 11.15 3.07 20.08
N SER A 74 11.94 2.45 19.20
CA SER A 74 13.38 2.61 19.22
C SER A 74 13.83 3.00 17.80
N ASN A 75 14.20 4.28 17.65
CA ASN A 75 14.93 4.84 16.50
C ASN A 75 14.37 4.58 15.09
N LEU A 76 13.23 5.23 14.75
CA LEU A 76 12.61 5.28 13.42
C LEU A 76 13.45 5.93 12.29
N THR A 77 14.73 6.24 12.50
CA THR A 77 15.63 6.77 11.45
C THR A 77 16.78 5.85 11.07
N ALA A 78 16.97 4.69 11.71
CA ALA A 78 18.13 3.84 11.43
C ALA A 78 17.84 2.58 10.60
N GLU A 79 16.65 1.98 10.70
CA GLU A 79 16.37 0.67 10.08
C GLU A 79 15.15 0.70 9.15
N SER A 80 15.40 0.99 7.87
CA SER A 80 14.52 0.66 6.72
C SER A 80 15.09 1.15 5.39
N LYS A 81 16.18 1.95 5.41
CA LYS A 81 16.85 2.41 4.18
C LYS A 81 17.51 1.27 3.41
N ASN A 82 17.94 0.19 4.09
CA ASN A 82 18.61 -0.94 3.46
C ASN A 82 17.67 -1.95 2.78
N GLU A 83 16.47 -2.17 3.32
CA GLU A 83 15.53 -3.12 2.71
C GLU A 83 14.98 -2.56 1.39
N TYR A 84 14.65 -1.27 1.34
CA TYR A 84 14.21 -0.61 0.11
C TYR A 84 15.35 -0.28 -0.85
N SER A 85 16.60 -0.11 -0.38
CA SER A 85 17.75 0.12 -1.27
C SER A 85 18.03 -1.11 -2.12
N SER A 86 17.93 -2.31 -1.55
CA SER A 86 18.09 -3.56 -2.30
C SER A 86 17.05 -3.68 -3.41
N LEU A 87 15.77 -3.44 -3.11
CA LEU A 87 14.69 -3.49 -4.08
C LEU A 87 14.82 -2.40 -5.15
N LYS A 88 15.20 -1.18 -4.76
CA LYS A 88 15.43 -0.06 -5.69
C LYS A 88 16.62 -0.33 -6.62
N ASN A 89 17.69 -0.94 -6.11
CA ASN A 89 18.85 -1.34 -6.88
C ASN A 89 18.50 -2.49 -7.84
N SER A 90 17.76 -3.50 -7.38
CA SER A 90 17.25 -4.58 -8.25
C SER A 90 16.35 -4.05 -9.36
N LEU A 91 15.46 -3.10 -9.06
CA LEU A 91 14.61 -2.46 -10.08
C LEU A 91 15.43 -1.65 -11.09
N LYS A 92 16.46 -0.93 -10.62
CA LYS A 92 17.38 -0.20 -11.49
C LYS A 92 18.13 -1.15 -12.43
N ASN A 93 18.69 -2.23 -11.88
CA ASN A 93 19.40 -3.25 -12.66
C ASN A 93 18.49 -3.92 -13.69
N CYS A 94 17.24 -4.25 -13.33
CA CYS A 94 16.27 -4.80 -14.28
C CYS A 94 15.95 -3.82 -15.43
N LYS A 95 15.85 -2.52 -15.15
CA LYS A 95 15.62 -1.51 -16.19
C LYS A 95 16.81 -1.37 -17.12
N GLU A 96 18.02 -1.34 -16.58
CA GLU A 96 19.26 -1.26 -17.37
C GLU A 96 19.45 -2.52 -18.23
N MET A 97 19.22 -3.70 -17.67
CA MET A 97 19.26 -4.96 -18.41
C MET A 97 18.18 -5.01 -19.51
N SER A 98 16.97 -4.53 -19.23
CA SER A 98 15.91 -4.46 -20.24
C SER A 98 16.27 -3.53 -21.41
N ALA A 99 16.89 -2.39 -21.12
CA ALA A 99 17.36 -1.47 -22.15
C ALA A 99 18.47 -2.11 -23.01
N ALA A 100 19.47 -2.71 -22.38
CA ALA A 100 20.56 -3.39 -23.08
C ALA A 100 20.07 -4.55 -23.96
N LEU A 101 19.13 -5.37 -23.46
CA LEU A 101 18.55 -6.47 -24.24
C LEU A 101 17.74 -5.97 -25.44
N LYS A 102 17.01 -4.85 -25.31
CA LYS A 102 16.30 -4.25 -26.44
C LYS A 102 17.24 -3.73 -27.51
N GLU A 103 18.35 -3.12 -27.11
CA GLU A 103 19.39 -2.66 -28.03
C GLU A 103 20.05 -3.84 -28.75
N GLN A 104 20.40 -4.90 -28.01
CA GLN A 104 20.93 -6.13 -28.60
C GLN A 104 19.96 -6.80 -29.59
N ILE A 105 18.65 -6.76 -29.33
CA ILE A 105 17.65 -7.26 -30.28
C ILE A 105 17.69 -6.43 -31.57
N LYS A 106 17.70 -5.09 -31.45
CA LYS A 106 17.75 -4.18 -32.59
C LYS A 106 19.02 -4.41 -33.44
N ASP A 107 20.17 -4.56 -32.80
CA ASP A 107 21.42 -4.83 -33.49
C ASP A 107 21.39 -6.17 -34.24
N LYS A 108 20.83 -7.22 -33.62
CA LYS A 108 20.64 -8.53 -34.26
C LYS A 108 19.68 -8.45 -35.45
N GLU A 109 18.60 -7.68 -35.35
CA GLU A 109 17.68 -7.45 -36.47
C GLU A 109 18.38 -6.76 -37.66
N VAL A 110 19.24 -5.78 -37.39
CA VAL A 110 20.04 -5.11 -38.43
C VAL A 110 21.03 -6.09 -39.07
N ILE A 111 21.74 -6.90 -38.28
CA ILE A 111 22.65 -7.93 -38.80
C ILE A 111 21.90 -8.93 -39.68
N ILE A 112 20.73 -9.41 -39.24
CA ILE A 112 19.90 -10.32 -40.04
C ILE A 112 19.46 -9.64 -41.34
N ALA A 113 19.08 -8.36 -41.31
CA ALA A 113 18.70 -7.62 -42.51
C ALA A 113 19.87 -7.45 -43.49
N LEU A 114 21.09 -7.27 -42.99
CA LEU A 114 22.30 -7.22 -43.83
C LEU A 114 22.63 -8.59 -44.43
N LEU A 115 22.55 -9.66 -43.64
CA LEU A 115 22.78 -11.04 -44.10
C LEU A 115 21.73 -11.51 -45.11
N LYS A 116 20.50 -11.00 -45.06
CA LYS A 116 19.44 -11.31 -46.04
C LYS A 116 19.59 -10.54 -47.36
N LYS A 117 20.42 -9.50 -47.40
CA LYS A 117 20.65 -8.65 -48.59
C LYS A 117 21.93 -9.01 -49.35
N GLY A 118 22.83 -9.79 -48.74
CA GLY A 118 23.94 -10.46 -49.43
C GLY A 118 23.51 -11.83 -49.94
#